data_AF-A0A4Y6PS84-F1
#
_entry.id   AF-A0A4Y6PS84-F1
#
_cell.length_a   1.000
_cell.length_b   1.000
_cell.length_c   1.000
_cell.angle_alpha   90.00
_cell.angle_beta   90.00
_cell.angle_gamma   90.00
#
_symmetry.space_group_name_H-M   'P 1'
#
loop_
_entity.id
_entity.type
_entity.pdbx_description
1 polymer ?
#
loop_
_entity_poly.entity_id
_entity_poly.type
_entity_poly.pdbx_seq_one_letter_code
_entity_poly.pdbx_strand_id
1 'polypeptide(L)' 'MSTQPVPNPPPGFDKLSKEEQIEYLQELWNQLSSEESEVPVPDWHREILRERLANTNDQVTESWATVKARLAGRSRG' A
#
# COMPACT_ATOMS: atom_id res chain seq x y z
N MET A 1 -23.65 12.90 -16.11
CA MET A 1 -23.98 12.63 -14.70
C MET A 1 -23.14 13.56 -13.86
N SER A 2 -23.75 14.47 -13.09
CA SER A 2 -23.01 15.43 -12.28
C SER A 2 -22.53 14.76 -11.00
N THR A 3 -21.22 14.54 -10.87
CA THR A 3 -20.61 13.97 -9.66
C THR A 3 -20.70 15.01 -8.55
N GLN A 4 -21.58 14.78 -7.56
CA GLN A 4 -21.57 15.59 -6.35
C GLN A 4 -20.24 15.36 -5.60
N PRO A 5 -19.56 16.41 -5.10
CA PRO A 5 -18.33 16.23 -4.35
C PRO A 5 -18.64 15.47 -3.06
N VAL A 6 -17.97 14.33 -2.86
CA VAL A 6 -18.02 13.61 -1.59
C VAL A 6 -17.33 14.45 -0.51
N PRO A 7 -17.93 14.62 0.68
CA PRO A 7 -17.28 15.26 1.81
C PRO A 7 -15.99 14.51 2.16
N ASN A 8 -14.89 15.25 2.36
CA ASN A 8 -13.61 14.68 2.78
C ASN A 8 -13.19 15.32 4.12
N PRO A 9 -13.20 14.57 5.25
CA PRO A 9 -13.59 13.16 5.37
C PRO A 9 -15.13 12.94 5.39
N PRO A 10 -15.60 11.68 5.27
CA PRO A 10 -17.02 11.36 5.38
C PRO A 10 -17.63 11.81 6.72
N PRO A 11 -18.93 12.20 6.75
CA PRO A 11 -19.59 12.61 7.98
C PRO A 11 -19.45 11.56 9.09
N GLY A 12 -19.01 11.98 10.27
CA GLY A 12 -18.84 11.10 11.44
C GLY A 12 -17.46 10.46 11.57
N PHE A 13 -16.60 10.53 10.55
CA PHE A 13 -15.23 9.99 10.60
C PHE A 13 -14.39 10.63 11.72
N ASP A 14 -14.54 11.95 11.94
CA ASP A 14 -13.81 12.67 13.00
C ASP A 14 -14.26 12.32 14.42
N LYS A 15 -15.36 11.56 14.58
CA LYS A 15 -15.86 11.10 15.89
C LYS A 15 -15.32 9.73 16.28
N LEU A 16 -14.72 9.01 15.33
CA LEU A 16 -14.06 7.73 15.56
C LEU A 16 -12.76 7.95 16.33
N SER A 17 -12.41 7.01 17.20
CA SER A 17 -11.06 6.89 17.76
C SER A 17 -10.01 6.69 16.65
N LYS A 18 -8.73 6.84 16.97
CA LYS A 18 -7.68 6.66 15.96
C LYS A 18 -7.59 5.22 15.48
N GLU A 19 -7.83 4.27 16.37
CA GLU A 19 -7.91 2.85 16.06
C GLU A 19 -9.06 2.57 15.08
N GLU A 20 -10.25 3.09 15.36
CA GLU A 20 -11.42 2.94 14.47
C GLU A 20 -11.25 3.65 13.13
N GLN A 21 -10.56 4.81 13.10
CA GLN A 21 -10.22 5.49 11.83
C GLN A 21 -9.31 4.62 10.95
N ILE A 22 -8.31 3.97 11.56
CA ILE A 22 -7.39 3.08 10.85
C ILE A 22 -8.13 1.84 10.35
N GLU A 23 -8.96 1.23 11.19
CA GLU A 23 -9.78 0.07 10.82
C GLU A 23 -10.72 0.40 9.65
N TYR A 24 -11.42 1.54 9.73
CA TYR A 24 -12.30 2.03 8.66
C TYR A 24 -11.54 2.22 7.33
N LEU A 25 -10.35 2.83 7.37
CA LEU A 25 -9.51 2.98 6.17
C LEU A 25 -9.10 1.63 5.59
N GLN A 26 -8.79 0.66 6.44
CA GLN A 26 -8.40 -0.69 6.03
C GLN A 26 -9.56 -1.44 5.37
N GLU A 27 -10.77 -1.36 5.91
CA GLU A 27 -11.96 -1.97 5.31
C GLU A 27 -12.28 -1.37 3.94
N LEU A 28 -12.23 -0.03 3.83
CA LEU A 28 -12.39 0.64 2.55
C LEU A 28 -11.33 0.22 1.54
N TRP A 29 -10.07 0.13 1.97
CA TRP A 29 -9.00 -0.33 1.11
C TRP A 29 -9.24 -1.76 0.63
N ASN A 30 -9.61 -2.68 1.52
CA ASN A 30 -9.93 -4.06 1.17
C ASN A 30 -11.08 -4.17 0.17
N GLN A 31 -12.09 -3.31 0.30
CA GLN A 31 -13.21 -3.25 -0.65
C GLN A 31 -12.74 -2.76 -2.02
N LEU A 32 -11.96 -1.67 -2.07
CA LEU A 32 -11.45 -1.10 -3.33
C LEU A 32 -10.45 -2.03 -4.02
N SER A 33 -9.64 -2.76 -3.25
CA SER A 33 -8.65 -3.71 -3.78
C SER A 33 -9.21 -5.11 -4.00
N SER A 34 -10.51 -5.34 -3.79
CA SER A 34 -11.13 -6.67 -3.94
C SER A 34 -11.07 -7.16 -5.39
N GLU A 35 -11.10 -6.25 -6.36
CA GLU A 35 -10.89 -6.52 -7.77
C GLU A 35 -9.59 -5.88 -8.26
N GLU A 36 -8.49 -6.66 -8.21
CA GLU A 36 -7.14 -6.18 -8.51
C GLU A 36 -7.00 -5.59 -9.93
N SER A 37 -7.83 -6.04 -10.89
CA SER A 37 -7.88 -5.51 -12.25
C SER A 37 -8.54 -4.14 -12.38
N GLU A 38 -9.36 -3.73 -11.42
CA GLU A 38 -10.06 -2.44 -11.44
C GLU A 38 -9.24 -1.33 -10.78
N VAL A 39 -8.17 -1.67 -10.05
CA VAL A 39 -7.27 -0.68 -9.45
C VAL A 39 -6.35 -0.12 -10.56
N PRO A 40 -6.55 1.14 -11.00
CA PRO A 40 -5.71 1.70 -12.04
C PRO A 40 -4.28 1.84 -11.53
N VAL A 41 -3.30 1.44 -12.33
CA VAL A 41 -1.88 1.73 -12.07
C VAL A 41 -1.55 3.06 -12.76
N PRO A 42 -1.40 4.17 -12.02
CA PRO A 42 -1.07 5.46 -12.61
C PRO A 42 0.28 5.39 -13.33
N ASP A 43 0.45 6.15 -14.40
CA ASP A 43 1.70 6.10 -15.18
C ASP A 43 2.92 6.54 -14.37
N TRP A 44 2.75 7.41 -13.38
CA TRP A 44 3.83 7.80 -12.49
C TRP A 44 4.32 6.64 -11.60
N HIS A 45 3.47 5.67 -11.24
CA HIS A 45 3.91 4.45 -10.54
C HIS A 45 4.87 3.65 -11.44
N ARG A 46 4.51 3.52 -12.73
CA ARG A 46 5.33 2.79 -13.72
C ARG A 46 6.65 3.50 -13.96
N GLU A 47 6.64 4.84 -13.97
CA GLU A 47 7.86 5.63 -14.17
C GLU A 47 8.86 5.44 -13.03
N ILE A 48 8.39 5.47 -11.78
CA ILE A 48 9.25 5.17 -10.61
C ILE A 48 9.82 3.75 -10.69
N LEU A 49 9.02 2.77 -11.12
CA LEU A 49 9.51 1.40 -11.31
C LEU A 49 10.58 1.32 -12.40
N ARG A 50 10.40 2.01 -13.52
CA ARG A 50 11.40 2.09 -14.60
C ARG A 50 12.68 2.74 -14.12
N GLU A 51 12.58 3.88 -13.42
CA GLU A 51 13.73 4.60 -12.87
C GLU A 51 14.53 3.70 -11.92
N ARG A 52 13.86 3.00 -11.00
CA ARG A 52 14.51 2.12 -10.03
C ARG A 52 15.17 0.91 -10.70
N LEU A 53 14.51 0.32 -11.70
CA LEU A 53 15.07 -0.81 -12.46
C LEU A 53 16.26 -0.37 -13.33
N ALA A 54 16.19 0.81 -13.96
CA ALA A 54 17.29 1.35 -14.76
C ALA A 54 18.53 1.69 -13.90
N ASN A 55 18.30 2.09 -12.64
CA ASN A 55 19.35 2.39 -11.67
C ASN A 55 19.81 1.16 -10.86
N THR A 56 19.36 -0.05 -11.21
CA THR A 56 19.86 -1.30 -10.61
C THR A 56 21.22 -1.64 -11.21
N ASN A 57 22.23 -0.82 -10.89
CA ASN A 57 23.63 -1.17 -11.05
C ASN A 57 24.08 -1.80 -9.72
N ASP A 58 24.25 -3.12 -9.70
CA ASP A 58 24.97 -3.89 -8.68
C ASP A 58 24.56 -3.77 -7.19
N GLN A 59 23.33 -3.31 -6.88
CA GLN A 59 22.82 -3.43 -5.52
C GLN A 59 22.42 -4.88 -5.24
N VAL A 60 23.05 -5.49 -4.25
CA VAL A 60 22.77 -6.85 -3.79
C VAL A 60 21.28 -7.00 -3.48
N THR A 61 20.55 -7.62 -4.41
CA THR A 61 19.15 -8.00 -4.20
C THR A 61 19.13 -9.30 -3.40
N GLU A 62 19.16 -9.19 -2.07
CA GLU A 62 18.87 -10.35 -1.23
C GLU A 62 17.43 -10.81 -1.49
N SER A 63 17.24 -12.11 -1.73
CA SER A 63 15.91 -12.67 -1.88
C SER A 63 15.10 -12.48 -0.59
N TRP A 64 13.79 -12.30 -0.72
CA TRP A 64 12.89 -12.24 0.44
C TRP A 64 12.96 -13.50 1.32
N ALA A 65 13.30 -14.65 0.75
CA ALA A 65 13.54 -15.88 1.50
C ALA A 65 14.79 -15.75 2.41
N THR A 66 15.87 -15.17 1.90
CA THR A 66 17.10 -14.88 2.66
C THR A 66 16.84 -13.90 3.80
N VAL A 67 16.10 -12.82 3.53
CA VAL A 67 15.73 -11.83 4.55
C VAL A 67 14.88 -12.47 5.65
N LYS A 68 13.87 -13.27 5.30
CA LYS A 68 13.02 -13.98 6.27
C LYS A 68 13.82 -14.95 7.14
N ALA A 69 14.73 -15.72 6.55
CA ALA A 69 15.59 -16.63 7.30
C ALA A 69 16.47 -15.89 8.32
N ARG A 70 17.04 -14.75 7.94
CA ARG A 70 17.85 -13.89 8.82
C ARG A 70 17.05 -13.34 10.01
N LEU A 71 15.82 -12.88 9.76
CA LEU A 71 14.94 -12.36 10.82
C LEU A 71 14.51 -13.47 11.78
N ALA A 72 14.18 -14.65 11.28
CA ALA A 72 13.79 -15.81 12.10
C ALA A 72 14.95 -16.38 12.93
N GLY A 73 16.20 -16.21 12.48
CA GLY A 73 17.40 -16.56 13.26
C GLY A 73 17.66 -15.58 14.41
N ARG A 74 17.35 -14.30 14.22
CA ARG A 74 17.53 -13.25 15.24
C ARG A 74 16.55 -13.32 16.40
N SER A 75 15.37 -13.91 16.22
CA SER A 75 14.37 -14.05 17.28
C SER A 75 14.62 -15.24 18.21
N ARG A 76 15.72 -15.99 18.03
CA ARG A 76 16.08 -17.17 18.83
C ARG A 76 17.37 -17.00 19.64
N GLY A 77 17.91 -15.78 19.72
CA GLY A 77 19.12 -15.44 20.50
C GLY A 77 18.81 -14.51 21.66
#